data_AF-A0A958HW74-F1
#
_entry.id   AF-A0A958HW74-F1
#
_cell.length_a   1.000
_cell.length_b   1.000
_cell.length_c   1.000
_cell.angle_alpha   90.00
_cell.angle_beta   90.00
_cell.angle_gamma   90.00
#
_symmetry.space_group_name_H-M   'P 1'
#
loop_
_entity.id
_entity.type
_entity.pdbx_description
1 polymer ?
#
loop_
_entity_poly.entity_id
_entity_poly.type
_entity_poly.pdbx_seq_one_letter_code
_entity_poly.pdbx_strand_id
1 'polypeptide(L)'
;MNKVVIALAFITLTLTALYSQSQRVVLLEEHTSTTCGPCAAANPGIDATLASLGIDKVVAIKYHMNWPAPGNDPWYFNNVSENTTRRTYYGVNSIPQVRIDGTQTSTGGFAPVVNSRYALPSPYDISMTSDLANHTVTVKVKATATPPAGNKYLRIGVLEKIYNTNSPFPNGETEIAYAMLDMLPDGLGTAIDLAVGDSVEYTLPYNTTLVNMHPPTSLSTLLAVVAFMQNDANKEVLQAAYHESGVNIGTNVAGALINNSQTATLSGFMENKSLSPIDLAIGINVNVPAGWNVTAQTDQGAAIPVNNGTATVTLDGMETLNYTITADPQGNPGGFSLQADVSLASDPNISESSTYSVSTNDVDILVVDDDGGATYESYFVEELNQMPYVYGVVSINSGDLAGADLGSIEVIFWNCANVEPTINDADRALLSQFLDNGGKLFLNGVDIAYELADPTSPYYNFTTLAFFNDYLHATYVKRQYTFLVVDGIPGDPITDGMATVGLYGGTGASTINFATNDFANQINPGDADAAPIFSFFNNPTDYAGIRAIHNGSGGQGRVVLTTFGFETLADENIRALFADRVVTWLKSTTGIEDDRLAGPATRF
;
A
#
# COMPACT_ATOMS: atom_id res chain seq x y z
N MET A 1 7.75 63.45 -64.72
CA MET A 1 8.32 62.68 -63.58
C MET A 1 7.34 62.78 -62.43
N ASN A 2 6.48 61.76 -62.26
CA ASN A 2 5.43 61.73 -61.26
C ASN A 2 6.01 61.32 -59.91
N LYS A 3 5.81 62.15 -58.88
CA LYS A 3 6.16 61.84 -57.49
C LYS A 3 5.03 61.03 -56.87
N VAL A 4 5.33 59.79 -56.49
CA VAL A 4 4.43 58.90 -55.74
C VAL A 4 4.65 59.19 -54.25
N VAL A 5 3.57 59.55 -53.55
CA VAL A 5 3.53 59.68 -52.09
C VAL A 5 3.00 58.34 -51.55
N ILE A 6 3.81 57.66 -50.72
CA ILE A 6 3.41 56.42 -50.03
C ILE A 6 2.99 56.81 -48.61
N ALA A 7 1.70 56.61 -48.31
CA ALA A 7 1.15 56.75 -46.96
C ALA A 7 1.46 55.49 -46.15
N LEU A 8 2.13 55.66 -45.00
CA LEU A 8 2.45 54.58 -44.06
C LEU A 8 1.27 54.39 -43.11
N ALA A 9 0.55 53.27 -43.23
CA ALA A 9 -0.50 52.89 -42.30
C ALA A 9 0.11 52.21 -41.06
N PHE A 10 -0.03 52.84 -39.89
CA PHE A 10 0.30 52.23 -38.61
C PHE A 10 -0.77 51.19 -38.27
N ILE A 11 -0.43 49.90 -38.36
CA ILE A 11 -1.25 48.79 -37.87
C ILE A 11 -0.87 48.57 -36.40
N THR A 12 -1.75 48.95 -35.47
CA THR A 12 -1.66 48.55 -34.07
C THR A 12 -1.96 47.06 -33.94
N LEU A 13 -0.91 46.26 -33.75
CA LEU A 13 -1.02 44.85 -33.42
C LEU A 13 -1.40 44.72 -31.93
N THR A 14 -2.69 44.53 -31.64
CA THR A 14 -3.16 44.17 -30.30
C THR A 14 -2.69 42.75 -29.96
N LEU A 15 -1.71 42.62 -29.07
CA LEU A 15 -1.36 41.35 -28.45
C LEU A 15 -2.54 40.89 -27.56
N THR A 16 -3.36 39.97 -28.04
CA THR A 16 -4.32 39.26 -27.19
C THR A 16 -3.59 38.15 -26.45
N ALA A 17 -3.42 38.27 -25.13
CA ALA A 17 -2.99 37.15 -24.31
C ALA A 17 -4.03 36.02 -24.44
N LEU A 18 -3.63 34.86 -24.98
CA LEU A 18 -4.45 33.66 -24.94
C LEU A 18 -4.36 33.12 -23.52
N TYR A 19 -5.45 33.24 -22.76
CA TYR A 19 -5.55 32.59 -21.45
C TYR A 19 -6.08 31.17 -21.63
N SER A 20 -5.29 30.16 -21.24
CA SER A 20 -5.72 28.77 -21.20
C SER A 20 -6.59 28.53 -19.97
N GLN A 21 -7.70 27.79 -20.13
CA GLN A 21 -8.52 27.37 -18.99
C GLN A 21 -7.73 26.37 -18.13
N SER A 22 -7.98 26.36 -16.82
CA SER A 22 -7.38 25.38 -15.91
C SER A 22 -8.10 24.03 -16.02
N GLN A 23 -7.37 22.94 -15.78
CA GLN A 23 -7.98 21.64 -15.58
C GLN A 23 -8.80 21.69 -14.28
N ARG A 24 -10.03 21.16 -14.31
CA ARG A 24 -10.91 21.13 -13.15
C ARG A 24 -10.52 19.98 -12.23
N VAL A 25 -10.51 20.24 -10.93
CA VAL A 25 -10.58 19.21 -9.88
C VAL A 25 -12.03 19.14 -9.40
N VAL A 26 -12.59 17.94 -9.36
CA VAL A 26 -14.00 17.70 -9.01
C VAL A 26 -14.18 17.59 -7.50
N LEU A 27 -15.18 18.27 -6.94
CA LEU A 27 -15.48 18.19 -5.51
C LEU A 27 -16.65 17.25 -5.21
N LEU A 28 -16.45 16.31 -4.28
CA LEU A 28 -17.49 15.53 -3.61
C LEU A 28 -17.79 16.13 -2.24
N GLU A 29 -19.01 16.58 -2.04
CA GLU A 29 -19.51 17.02 -0.73
C GLU A 29 -20.51 15.99 -0.21
N GLU A 30 -20.10 15.19 0.77
CA GLU A 30 -20.96 14.20 1.39
C GLU A 30 -21.60 14.75 2.68
N HIS A 31 -22.86 14.45 2.89
CA HIS A 31 -23.51 14.59 4.19
C HIS A 31 -23.71 13.20 4.79
N THR A 32 -23.09 12.96 5.94
CA THR A 32 -22.95 11.63 6.55
C THR A 32 -23.14 11.67 8.07
N SER A 33 -23.08 10.51 8.72
CA SER A 33 -23.00 10.41 10.17
C SER A 33 -22.46 9.06 10.63
N THR A 34 -21.69 9.06 11.72
CA THR A 34 -21.21 7.87 12.45
C THR A 34 -22.34 7.06 13.10
N THR A 35 -23.59 7.55 13.06
CA THR A 35 -24.78 6.82 13.49
C THR A 35 -25.62 6.28 12.32
N CYS A 36 -25.21 6.54 11.08
CA CYS A 36 -25.95 6.21 9.87
C CYS A 36 -25.44 4.91 9.23
N GLY A 37 -26.16 3.81 9.41
CA GLY A 37 -25.85 2.53 8.75
C GLY A 37 -25.77 2.60 7.21
N PRO A 38 -26.73 3.23 6.51
CA PRO A 38 -26.62 3.41 5.06
C PRO A 38 -25.44 4.26 4.61
N CYS A 39 -24.93 5.15 5.47
CA CYS A 39 -23.76 5.97 5.16
C CYS A 39 -22.47 5.13 5.23
N ALA A 40 -22.35 4.28 6.24
CA ALA A 40 -21.28 3.29 6.33
C ALA A 40 -21.22 2.36 5.11
N ALA A 41 -22.38 2.05 4.51
CA ALA A 41 -22.44 1.26 3.27
C ALA A 41 -22.03 2.05 2.01
N ALA A 42 -22.13 3.38 2.03
CA ALA A 42 -21.80 4.25 0.88
C ALA A 42 -20.34 4.72 0.89
N ASN A 43 -19.78 4.96 2.08
CA ASN A 43 -18.41 5.44 2.29
C ASN A 43 -17.35 4.65 1.50
N PRO A 44 -17.32 3.30 1.52
CA PRO A 44 -16.34 2.53 0.75
C PRO A 44 -16.32 2.84 -0.74
N GLY A 45 -17.48 3.15 -1.34
CA GLY A 45 -17.55 3.52 -2.76
C GLY A 45 -16.98 4.90 -3.06
N ILE A 46 -17.09 5.84 -2.11
CA ILE A 46 -16.50 7.18 -2.20
C ILE A 46 -14.98 7.05 -2.06
N ASP A 47 -14.54 6.35 -1.01
CA ASP A 47 -13.12 6.22 -0.69
C ASP A 47 -12.38 5.47 -1.81
N ALA A 48 -12.98 4.41 -2.37
CA ALA A 48 -12.46 3.73 -3.56
C ALA A 48 -12.41 4.63 -4.82
N THR A 49 -13.35 5.58 -4.96
CA THR A 49 -13.32 6.54 -6.06
C THR A 49 -12.18 7.54 -5.89
N LEU A 50 -11.94 8.04 -4.67
CA LEU A 50 -10.83 8.95 -4.38
C LEU A 50 -9.48 8.26 -4.61
N ALA A 51 -9.32 7.04 -4.09
CA ALA A 51 -8.10 6.25 -4.26
C ALA A 51 -7.81 5.94 -5.73
N SER A 52 -8.82 5.55 -6.51
CA SER A 52 -8.64 5.15 -7.91
C SER A 52 -8.45 6.30 -8.89
N LEU A 53 -9.07 7.45 -8.65
CA LEU A 53 -8.99 8.59 -9.57
C LEU A 53 -7.87 9.57 -9.22
N GLY A 54 -7.40 9.56 -7.97
CA GLY A 54 -6.33 10.40 -7.50
C GLY A 54 -6.76 11.84 -7.22
N ILE A 55 -5.98 12.47 -6.34
CA ILE A 55 -6.26 13.80 -5.79
C ILE A 55 -6.24 14.93 -6.84
N ASP A 56 -5.44 14.78 -7.89
CA ASP A 56 -5.39 15.74 -9.00
C ASP A 56 -6.71 15.83 -9.79
N LYS A 57 -7.60 14.86 -9.59
CA LYS A 57 -8.86 14.72 -10.32
C LYS A 57 -10.08 14.94 -9.44
N VAL A 58 -10.04 14.45 -8.20
CA VAL A 58 -11.20 14.45 -7.30
C VAL A 58 -10.78 14.65 -5.85
N VAL A 59 -11.56 15.46 -5.14
CA VAL A 59 -11.42 15.77 -3.72
C VAL A 59 -12.74 15.56 -2.99
N ALA A 60 -12.70 15.33 -1.68
CA ALA A 60 -13.89 15.18 -0.86
C ALA A 60 -13.87 16.06 0.40
N ILE A 61 -15.08 16.44 0.84
CA ILE A 61 -15.36 16.97 2.17
C ILE A 61 -16.60 16.22 2.70
N LYS A 62 -16.50 15.66 3.92
CA LYS A 62 -17.63 15.02 4.61
C LYS A 62 -18.16 15.93 5.72
N TYR A 63 -19.41 16.35 5.59
CA TYR A 63 -20.14 17.10 6.61
C TYR A 63 -20.97 16.14 7.45
N HIS A 64 -20.71 16.11 8.75
CA HIS A 64 -21.34 15.20 9.68
C HIS A 64 -22.63 15.77 10.24
N MET A 65 -23.62 14.91 10.52
CA MET A 65 -24.95 15.28 10.97
C MET A 65 -25.30 14.62 12.31
N ASN A 66 -26.21 15.22 13.10
CA ASN A 66 -26.72 14.62 14.34
C ASN A 66 -27.90 13.65 14.15
N TRP A 67 -27.97 12.94 13.02
CA TRP A 67 -28.99 11.94 12.76
C TRP A 67 -28.45 10.87 11.80
N PRO A 68 -29.05 9.66 11.73
CA PRO A 68 -30.19 9.16 12.49
C PRO A 68 -29.87 8.87 13.97
N ALA A 69 -30.87 8.45 14.75
CA ALA A 69 -30.66 8.08 16.16
C ALA A 69 -29.52 7.05 16.31
N PRO A 70 -28.67 7.13 17.35
CA PRO A 70 -28.75 8.02 18.51
C PRO A 70 -28.39 9.50 18.26
N GLY A 71 -27.90 9.84 17.06
CA GLY A 71 -27.66 11.22 16.65
C GLY A 71 -26.52 11.89 17.41
N ASN A 72 -25.55 11.09 17.88
CA ASN A 72 -24.45 11.53 18.73
C ASN A 72 -23.11 11.60 18.00
N ASP A 73 -23.14 12.05 16.73
CA ASP A 73 -21.96 12.16 15.90
C ASP A 73 -20.92 13.15 16.48
N PRO A 74 -19.68 12.72 16.76
CA PRO A 74 -18.65 13.57 17.35
C PRO A 74 -18.31 14.80 16.50
N TRP A 75 -18.15 14.64 15.18
CA TRP A 75 -17.75 15.73 14.28
C TRP A 75 -18.84 16.79 14.15
N TYR A 76 -20.12 16.38 14.12
CA TYR A 76 -21.21 17.35 14.15
C TYR A 76 -21.18 18.17 15.45
N PHE A 77 -20.99 17.52 16.60
CA PHE A 77 -20.99 18.22 17.88
C PHE A 77 -19.75 19.09 18.08
N ASN A 78 -18.61 18.73 17.49
CA ASN A 78 -17.43 19.57 17.45
C ASN A 78 -17.75 20.90 16.77
N ASN A 79 -18.40 20.82 15.61
CA ASN A 79 -18.65 21.98 14.75
C ASN A 79 -20.08 21.99 14.20
N VAL A 80 -21.02 22.35 15.08
CA VAL A 80 -22.45 22.41 14.74
C VAL A 80 -22.75 23.48 13.69
N SER A 81 -22.08 24.63 13.79
CA SER A 81 -22.37 25.83 13.01
C SER A 81 -22.16 25.59 11.51
N GLU A 82 -21.00 25.07 11.14
CA GLU A 82 -20.59 24.99 9.74
C GLU A 82 -21.18 23.76 9.05
N ASN A 83 -21.25 22.62 9.77
CA ASN A 83 -22.00 21.45 9.31
C ASN A 83 -23.47 21.82 9.01
N THR A 84 -24.11 22.58 9.90
CA THR A 84 -25.51 23.05 9.69
C THR A 84 -25.62 24.04 8.53
N THR A 85 -24.62 24.91 8.35
CA THR A 85 -24.59 25.88 7.26
C THR A 85 -24.55 25.16 5.90
N ARG A 86 -23.67 24.17 5.74
CA ARG A 86 -23.55 23.40 4.48
C ARG A 86 -24.76 22.51 4.21
N ARG A 87 -25.32 21.88 5.25
CA ARG A 87 -26.60 21.17 5.17
C ARG A 87 -27.74 22.08 4.68
N THR A 88 -27.84 23.29 5.25
CA THR A 88 -28.89 24.25 4.90
C THR A 88 -28.73 24.75 3.47
N TYR A 89 -27.49 25.00 3.03
CA TYR A 89 -27.16 25.43 1.67
C TYR A 89 -27.70 24.45 0.61
N TYR A 90 -27.58 23.14 0.85
CA TYR A 90 -28.10 22.11 -0.06
C TYR A 90 -29.54 21.65 0.24
N GLY A 91 -30.12 22.05 1.37
CA GLY A 91 -31.45 21.59 1.79
C GLY A 91 -31.47 20.10 2.14
N VAL A 92 -30.40 19.59 2.76
CA VAL A 92 -30.24 18.15 3.04
C VAL A 92 -31.19 17.72 4.17
N ASN A 93 -32.06 16.76 3.87
CA ASN A 93 -33.05 16.19 4.79
C ASN A 93 -32.98 14.66 4.91
N SER A 94 -32.08 14.00 4.17
CA SER A 94 -31.77 12.58 4.29
C SER A 94 -30.29 12.35 4.02
N ILE A 95 -29.68 11.39 4.71
CA ILE A 95 -28.29 10.98 4.52
C ILE A 95 -28.21 9.44 4.30
N PRO A 96 -27.22 8.93 3.55
CA PRO A 96 -26.14 9.68 2.89
C PRO A 96 -26.65 10.54 1.73
N GLN A 97 -26.03 11.69 1.51
CA GLN A 97 -26.25 12.51 0.32
C GLN A 97 -24.93 13.10 -0.16
N VAL A 98 -24.52 12.73 -1.38
CA VAL A 98 -23.30 13.22 -2.01
C VAL A 98 -23.64 14.21 -3.12
N ARG A 99 -23.03 15.39 -3.08
CA ARG A 99 -23.06 16.38 -4.17
C ARG A 99 -21.74 16.32 -4.93
N ILE A 100 -21.81 16.23 -6.26
CA ILE A 100 -20.63 16.26 -7.12
C ILE A 100 -20.64 17.57 -7.90
N ASP A 101 -19.60 18.38 -7.71
CA ASP A 101 -19.50 19.77 -8.15
C ASP A 101 -20.73 20.62 -7.76
N GLY A 102 -21.36 20.30 -6.63
CA GLY A 102 -22.56 20.97 -6.11
C GLY A 102 -23.84 20.85 -6.96
N THR A 103 -23.76 20.34 -8.19
CA THR A 103 -24.91 20.26 -9.13
C THR A 103 -25.43 18.85 -9.34
N GLN A 104 -24.57 17.83 -9.29
CA GLN A 104 -24.97 16.44 -9.47
C GLN A 104 -25.19 15.79 -8.11
N THR A 105 -26.03 14.76 -8.07
CA THR A 105 -26.22 13.91 -6.89
C THR A 105 -26.05 12.46 -7.31
N SER A 106 -25.34 11.67 -6.51
CA SER A 106 -25.27 10.22 -6.70
C SER A 106 -25.30 9.49 -5.37
N THR A 107 -25.74 8.23 -5.37
CA THR A 107 -25.73 7.31 -4.22
C THR A 107 -24.81 6.11 -4.45
N GLY A 108 -24.03 6.11 -5.53
CA GLY A 108 -23.10 5.05 -5.93
C GLY A 108 -22.55 5.31 -7.35
N GLY A 109 -21.55 4.55 -7.80
CA GLY A 109 -20.99 4.73 -9.13
C GLY A 109 -20.49 6.17 -9.37
N PHE A 110 -19.68 6.69 -8.46
CA PHE A 110 -19.24 8.09 -8.48
C PHE A 110 -18.27 8.38 -9.63
N ALA A 111 -17.38 7.44 -9.96
CA ALA A 111 -16.32 7.64 -10.95
C ALA A 111 -16.82 8.08 -12.35
N PRO A 112 -17.87 7.50 -12.96
CA PRO A 112 -18.43 8.01 -14.21
C PRO A 112 -18.90 9.47 -14.14
N VAL A 113 -19.54 9.86 -13.03
CA VAL A 113 -20.01 11.25 -12.85
C VAL A 113 -18.83 12.18 -12.68
N VAL A 114 -17.84 11.80 -11.85
CA VAL A 114 -16.58 12.54 -11.69
C VAL A 114 -15.88 12.72 -13.04
N ASN A 115 -15.74 11.66 -13.84
CA ASN A 115 -15.11 11.73 -15.16
C ASN A 115 -15.82 12.72 -16.10
N SER A 116 -17.16 12.75 -16.07
CA SER A 116 -17.95 13.69 -16.87
C SER A 116 -17.73 15.15 -16.46
N ARG A 117 -17.55 15.40 -15.16
CA ARG A 117 -17.29 16.73 -14.61
C ARG A 117 -15.85 17.15 -14.87
N TYR A 118 -14.88 16.28 -14.66
CA TYR A 118 -13.46 16.50 -14.90
C TYR A 118 -13.17 16.87 -16.36
N ALA A 119 -13.95 16.36 -17.31
CA ALA A 119 -13.82 16.72 -18.73
C ALA A 119 -14.18 18.19 -19.03
N LEU A 120 -14.82 18.90 -18.09
CA LEU A 120 -15.13 20.31 -18.23
C LEU A 120 -13.99 21.17 -17.67
N PRO A 121 -13.54 22.19 -18.41
CA PRO A 121 -12.51 23.09 -17.91
C PRO A 121 -13.02 23.96 -16.76
N SER A 122 -12.09 24.61 -16.07
CA SER A 122 -12.35 25.58 -15.01
C SER A 122 -11.92 27.00 -15.41
N PRO A 123 -12.72 28.02 -15.08
CA PRO A 123 -12.31 29.42 -15.23
C PRO A 123 -11.38 29.91 -14.11
N TYR A 124 -11.07 29.06 -13.11
CA TYR A 124 -10.22 29.40 -11.99
C TYR A 124 -9.07 28.43 -11.81
N ASP A 125 -7.97 28.96 -11.30
CA ASP A 125 -6.88 28.22 -10.70
C ASP A 125 -6.87 28.52 -9.20
N ILE A 126 -6.68 27.49 -8.36
CA ILE A 126 -6.58 27.63 -6.91
C ILE A 126 -5.26 27.00 -6.47
N SER A 127 -4.41 27.75 -5.78
CA SER A 127 -3.24 27.22 -5.09
C SER A 127 -3.35 27.46 -3.60
N MET A 128 -2.84 26.53 -2.81
CA MET A 128 -2.97 26.58 -1.35
C MET A 128 -1.68 26.18 -0.67
N THR A 129 -1.53 26.70 0.53
CA THR A 129 -0.46 26.37 1.45
C THR A 129 -0.97 26.48 2.88
N SER A 130 -0.31 25.77 3.79
CA SER A 130 -0.61 25.77 5.22
C SER A 130 0.62 26.16 6.04
N ASP A 131 0.36 26.73 7.20
CA ASP A 131 1.37 27.03 8.21
C ASP A 131 0.90 26.46 9.54
N LEU A 132 1.47 25.30 9.90
CA LEU A 132 1.12 24.58 11.12
C LEU A 132 1.55 25.33 12.38
N ALA A 133 2.61 26.14 12.30
CA ALA A 133 3.14 26.88 13.45
C ALA A 133 2.28 28.11 13.78
N ASN A 134 1.82 28.81 12.74
CA ASN A 134 0.96 29.99 12.91
C ASN A 134 -0.55 29.68 12.83
N HIS A 135 -0.90 28.42 12.58
CA HIS A 135 -2.27 27.94 12.44
C HIS A 135 -3.07 28.67 11.35
N THR A 136 -2.45 28.85 10.18
CA THR A 136 -3.07 29.56 9.06
C THR A 136 -3.08 28.75 7.77
N VAL A 137 -4.10 28.99 6.95
CA VAL A 137 -4.17 28.52 5.55
C VAL A 137 -4.09 29.74 4.64
N THR A 138 -3.21 29.68 3.65
CA THR A 138 -3.13 30.68 2.58
C THR A 138 -3.68 30.10 1.28
N VAL A 139 -4.69 30.75 0.72
CA VAL A 139 -5.35 30.36 -0.53
C VAL A 139 -5.27 31.49 -1.53
N LYS A 140 -4.76 31.17 -2.72
CA LYS A 140 -4.72 32.07 -3.87
C LYS A 140 -5.66 31.58 -4.96
N VAL A 141 -6.51 32.47 -5.45
CA VAL A 141 -7.44 32.21 -6.55
C VAL A 141 -7.09 33.12 -7.70
N LYS A 142 -6.95 32.55 -8.90
CA LYS A 142 -6.72 33.29 -10.15
C LYS A 142 -7.81 32.97 -11.15
N ALA A 143 -8.41 33.99 -11.77
CA ALA A 143 -9.31 33.78 -12.90
C ALA A 143 -8.49 33.56 -14.18
N THR A 144 -8.48 32.33 -14.69
CA THR A 144 -7.76 31.93 -15.91
C THR A 144 -8.62 32.02 -17.16
N ALA A 145 -9.93 32.17 -17.02
CA ALA A 145 -10.85 32.52 -18.10
C ALA A 145 -12.03 33.34 -17.56
N THR A 146 -12.91 33.82 -18.45
CA THR A 146 -14.06 34.66 -18.07
C THR A 146 -14.94 33.94 -17.05
N PRO A 147 -15.01 34.43 -15.80
CA PRO A 147 -15.87 33.80 -14.82
C PRO A 147 -17.34 33.87 -15.24
N PRO A 148 -18.15 32.83 -14.97
CA PRO A 148 -19.57 32.84 -15.31
C PRO A 148 -20.33 33.92 -14.53
N ALA A 149 -21.55 34.24 -14.95
CA ALA A 149 -22.42 35.15 -14.18
C ALA A 149 -22.85 34.52 -12.83
N GLY A 150 -23.23 35.36 -11.87
CA GLY A 150 -23.65 34.95 -10.52
C GLY A 150 -22.63 35.32 -9.44
N ASN A 151 -23.05 35.21 -8.19
CA ASN A 151 -22.20 35.48 -7.03
C ASN A 151 -21.30 34.27 -6.77
N LYS A 152 -19.98 34.47 -6.74
CA LYS A 152 -19.01 33.41 -6.50
C LYS A 152 -18.43 33.56 -5.11
N TYR A 153 -18.22 32.43 -4.45
CA TYR A 153 -17.65 32.37 -3.12
C TYR A 153 -16.48 31.40 -3.11
N LEU A 154 -15.39 31.81 -2.49
CA LEU A 154 -14.32 30.93 -2.04
C LEU A 154 -14.74 30.32 -0.70
N ARG A 155 -14.75 29.00 -0.63
CA ARG A 155 -15.00 28.24 0.60
C ARG A 155 -13.80 27.34 0.86
N ILE A 156 -13.37 27.28 2.11
CA ILE A 156 -12.18 26.55 2.52
C ILE A 156 -12.59 25.68 3.70
N GLY A 157 -12.44 24.37 3.58
CA GLY A 157 -12.66 23.40 4.66
C GLY A 157 -11.33 22.86 5.16
N VAL A 158 -11.15 22.87 6.47
CA VAL A 158 -10.06 22.19 7.17
C VAL A 158 -10.60 20.86 7.67
N LEU A 159 -9.90 19.78 7.35
CA LEU A 159 -10.40 18.43 7.45
C LEU A 159 -9.50 17.58 8.34
N GLU A 160 -10.13 16.64 9.03
CA GLU A 160 -9.48 15.43 9.50
C GLU A 160 -9.33 14.49 8.31
N LYS A 161 -8.09 14.28 7.84
CA LYS A 161 -7.82 13.43 6.68
C LYS A 161 -8.32 12.01 6.93
N ILE A 162 -7.97 11.47 8.09
CA ILE A 162 -8.37 10.13 8.53
C ILE A 162 -8.29 10.05 10.05
N TYR A 163 -9.30 9.41 10.65
CA TYR A 163 -9.33 9.03 12.06
C TYR A 163 -9.60 7.53 12.18
N ASN A 164 -8.74 6.83 12.91
CA ASN A 164 -8.84 5.39 13.14
C ASN A 164 -9.09 5.09 14.62
N THR A 165 -10.01 4.17 14.90
CA THR A 165 -10.34 3.72 16.26
C THR A 165 -10.60 2.22 16.31
N ASN A 166 -10.09 1.57 17.37
CA ASN A 166 -10.38 0.15 17.64
C ASN A 166 -11.81 -0.08 18.17
N SER A 167 -12.50 0.99 18.58
CA SER A 167 -13.88 0.93 19.06
C SER A 167 -14.81 1.41 17.94
N PRO A 168 -15.64 0.54 17.36
CA PRO A 168 -16.51 0.92 16.25
C PRO A 168 -17.55 1.95 16.71
N PHE A 169 -17.84 2.89 15.82
CA PHE A 169 -18.95 3.83 15.96
C PHE A 169 -20.31 3.11 15.90
N PRO A 170 -21.43 3.77 16.27
CA PRO A 170 -22.75 3.14 16.27
C PRO A 170 -23.19 2.54 14.91
N ASN A 171 -22.67 3.03 13.79
CA ASN A 171 -22.91 2.47 12.46
C ASN A 171 -21.94 1.34 12.05
N GLY A 172 -20.97 1.00 12.90
CA GLY A 172 -19.98 -0.06 12.68
C GLY A 172 -18.64 0.41 12.11
N GLU A 173 -18.50 1.68 11.72
CA GLU A 173 -17.25 2.20 11.15
C GLU A 173 -16.16 2.33 12.22
N THR A 174 -14.92 2.08 11.83
CA THR A 174 -13.70 2.27 12.65
C THR A 174 -12.74 3.28 12.05
N GLU A 175 -12.98 3.69 10.81
CA GLU A 175 -12.18 4.63 10.04
C GLU A 175 -13.10 5.72 9.49
N ILE A 176 -12.76 6.99 9.73
CA ILE A 176 -13.52 8.15 9.26
C ILE A 176 -12.57 9.06 8.49
N ALA A 177 -12.81 9.23 7.19
CA ALA A 177 -11.94 10.01 6.31
C ALA A 177 -12.58 11.34 5.86
N TYR A 178 -11.75 12.37 5.66
CA TYR A 178 -12.11 13.70 5.13
C TYR A 178 -13.24 14.42 5.87
N ALA A 179 -13.36 14.20 7.18
CA ALA A 179 -14.39 14.83 8.00
C ALA A 179 -14.07 16.31 8.21
N MET A 180 -15.04 17.20 7.99
CA MET A 180 -14.86 18.63 8.17
C MET A 180 -14.74 18.99 9.66
N LEU A 181 -13.63 19.63 10.03
CA LEU A 181 -13.36 20.14 11.37
C LEU A 181 -13.68 21.63 11.49
N ASP A 182 -13.31 22.43 10.47
CA ASP A 182 -13.47 23.89 10.45
C ASP A 182 -13.66 24.40 9.00
N MET A 183 -14.23 25.58 8.82
CA MET A 183 -14.39 26.26 7.54
C MET A 183 -13.96 27.73 7.64
N LEU A 184 -13.21 28.21 6.65
CA LEU A 184 -12.57 29.53 6.72
C LEU A 184 -13.19 30.54 5.74
N PRO A 185 -13.54 31.76 6.21
CA PRO A 185 -13.61 32.18 7.62
C PRO A 185 -14.81 31.58 8.37
N ASP A 186 -15.78 31.03 7.64
CA ASP A 186 -16.94 30.30 8.14
C ASP A 186 -17.56 29.48 6.98
N GLY A 187 -18.67 28.78 7.24
CA GLY A 187 -19.37 27.96 6.26
C GLY A 187 -20.06 28.71 5.09
N LEU A 188 -20.16 30.05 5.15
CA LEU A 188 -20.68 30.87 4.04
C LEU A 188 -19.60 31.13 2.99
N GLY A 189 -18.35 31.30 3.44
CA GLY A 189 -17.19 31.59 2.60
C GLY A 189 -17.03 33.09 2.27
N THR A 190 -16.03 33.39 1.46
CA THR A 190 -15.67 34.77 1.07
C THR A 190 -16.16 35.08 -0.33
N ALA A 191 -16.89 36.18 -0.54
CA ALA A 191 -17.33 36.60 -1.87
C ALA A 191 -16.14 37.03 -2.74
N ILE A 192 -16.09 36.55 -3.99
CA ILE A 192 -15.01 36.79 -4.94
C ILE A 192 -15.58 37.33 -6.25
N ASP A 193 -15.03 38.45 -6.72
CA ASP A 193 -15.31 39.02 -8.04
C ASP A 193 -13.98 39.36 -8.73
N LEU A 194 -13.62 38.58 -9.75
CA LEU A 194 -12.36 38.68 -10.48
C LEU A 194 -12.64 38.87 -11.96
N ALA A 195 -11.89 39.76 -12.62
CA ALA A 195 -11.82 39.76 -14.07
C ALA A 195 -10.77 38.73 -14.55
N VAL A 196 -10.82 38.37 -15.83
CA VAL A 196 -9.84 37.43 -16.42
C VAL A 196 -8.43 37.97 -16.26
N GLY A 197 -7.55 37.14 -15.71
CA GLY A 197 -6.16 37.48 -15.42
C GLY A 197 -5.93 37.98 -13.99
N ASP A 198 -6.96 38.41 -13.28
CA ASP A 198 -6.85 38.87 -11.90
C ASP A 198 -6.66 37.69 -10.93
N SER A 199 -6.05 37.99 -9.78
CA SER A 199 -5.91 37.05 -8.68
C SER A 199 -6.08 37.74 -7.33
N VAL A 200 -6.57 36.99 -6.35
CA VAL A 200 -6.62 37.38 -4.94
C VAL A 200 -6.00 36.29 -4.08
N GLU A 201 -5.51 36.68 -2.91
CA GLU A 201 -4.88 35.80 -1.94
C GLU A 201 -5.40 36.13 -0.55
N TYR A 202 -5.77 35.11 0.21
CA TYR A 202 -6.23 35.21 1.58
C TYR A 202 -5.38 34.33 2.47
N THR A 203 -4.96 34.85 3.62
CA THR A 203 -4.37 34.07 4.70
C THR A 203 -5.33 34.12 5.87
N LEU A 204 -5.89 32.97 6.24
CA LEU A 204 -6.96 32.85 7.24
C LEU A 204 -6.52 31.90 8.36
N PRO A 205 -6.73 32.27 9.64
CA PRO A 205 -6.46 31.37 10.76
C PRO A 205 -7.55 30.30 10.84
N TYR A 206 -7.16 29.08 11.21
CA TYR A 206 -8.11 28.02 11.59
C TYR A 206 -8.25 27.91 13.10
N ASN A 207 -9.38 27.37 13.56
CA ASN A 207 -9.66 27.18 14.96
C ASN A 207 -8.99 25.91 15.48
N THR A 208 -7.89 26.08 16.22
CA THR A 208 -7.11 24.97 16.80
C THR A 208 -7.91 24.11 17.77
N THR A 209 -8.96 24.63 18.39
CA THR A 209 -9.83 23.82 19.29
C THR A 209 -10.70 22.88 18.49
N LEU A 210 -11.21 23.30 17.32
CA LEU A 210 -11.99 22.44 16.44
C LEU A 210 -11.08 21.43 15.74
N VAL A 211 -9.93 21.89 15.25
CA VAL A 211 -8.99 21.08 14.49
C VAL A 211 -8.33 20.00 15.35
N ASN A 212 -8.06 20.26 16.63
CA ASN A 212 -7.40 19.31 17.52
C ASN A 212 -8.40 18.41 18.29
N MET A 213 -9.56 18.11 17.69
CA MET A 213 -10.54 17.18 18.28
C MET A 213 -9.91 15.80 18.52
N HIS A 214 -9.19 15.29 17.52
CA HIS A 214 -8.33 14.11 17.67
C HIS A 214 -6.90 14.53 17.30
N PRO A 215 -5.95 14.49 18.27
CA PRO A 215 -4.56 14.75 17.97
C PRO A 215 -4.05 13.71 16.95
N PRO A 216 -3.36 14.15 15.87
CA PRO A 216 -2.80 13.22 14.90
C PRO A 216 -1.76 12.33 15.57
N THR A 217 -1.64 11.09 15.10
CA THR A 217 -0.61 10.12 15.55
C THR A 217 0.42 9.80 14.47
N SER A 218 0.18 10.25 13.24
CA SER A 218 1.07 10.07 12.09
C SER A 218 1.46 11.41 11.47
N LEU A 219 2.67 11.47 10.91
CA LEU A 219 3.20 12.65 10.22
C LEU A 219 2.46 12.94 8.90
N SER A 220 1.95 11.90 8.23
CA SER A 220 1.21 12.01 6.96
C SER A 220 -0.27 12.38 7.12
N THR A 221 -0.75 12.55 8.36
CA THR A 221 -2.17 12.85 8.69
C THR A 221 -2.35 14.10 9.54
N LEU A 222 -1.35 14.97 9.65
CA LEU A 222 -1.42 16.16 10.50
C LEU A 222 -2.65 17.05 10.19
N LEU A 223 -2.90 17.38 8.91
CA LEU A 223 -4.01 18.25 8.51
C LEU A 223 -4.30 18.15 7.00
N ALA A 224 -5.57 18.23 6.59
CA ALA A 224 -5.94 18.35 5.17
C ALA A 224 -6.83 19.58 4.95
N VAL A 225 -6.72 20.20 3.77
CA VAL A 225 -7.46 21.42 3.42
C VAL A 225 -8.03 21.26 2.02
N VAL A 226 -9.31 21.58 1.86
CA VAL A 226 -9.97 21.72 0.55
C VAL A 226 -10.45 23.14 0.38
N ALA A 227 -10.05 23.82 -0.69
CA ALA A 227 -10.66 25.08 -1.10
C ALA A 227 -11.40 24.92 -2.42
N PHE A 228 -12.54 25.60 -2.55
CA PHE A 228 -13.35 25.53 -3.73
C PHE A 228 -14.05 26.84 -4.04
N MET A 229 -14.14 27.14 -5.33
CA MET A 229 -14.87 28.28 -5.87
C MET A 229 -16.27 27.82 -6.28
N GLN A 230 -17.31 28.34 -5.64
CA GLN A 230 -18.70 27.94 -5.88
C GLN A 230 -19.57 29.13 -6.32
N ASN A 231 -20.44 28.90 -7.31
CA ASN A 231 -21.42 29.86 -7.77
C ASN A 231 -22.76 29.67 -7.06
N ASP A 232 -23.16 30.61 -6.22
CA ASP A 232 -24.37 30.48 -5.41
C ASP A 232 -25.68 30.66 -6.19
N ALA A 233 -25.61 31.09 -7.47
CA ALA A 233 -26.78 31.15 -8.32
C ALA A 233 -27.29 29.76 -8.74
N ASN A 234 -26.39 28.79 -8.90
CA ASN A 234 -26.71 27.43 -9.38
C ASN A 234 -26.06 26.32 -8.54
N LYS A 235 -25.35 26.69 -7.47
CA LYS A 235 -24.57 25.82 -6.57
C LYS A 235 -23.39 25.12 -7.23
N GLU A 236 -23.04 25.47 -8.46
CA GLU A 236 -21.95 24.80 -9.16
C GLU A 236 -20.60 25.13 -8.55
N VAL A 237 -19.84 24.10 -8.23
CA VAL A 237 -18.41 24.22 -7.93
C VAL A 237 -17.68 24.37 -9.25
N LEU A 238 -16.97 25.48 -9.41
CA LEU A 238 -16.26 25.88 -10.62
C LEU A 238 -14.81 25.41 -10.62
N GLN A 239 -14.22 25.29 -9.44
CA GLN A 239 -12.89 24.72 -9.21
C GLN A 239 -12.80 24.22 -7.77
N ALA A 240 -12.00 23.19 -7.54
CA ALA A 240 -11.54 22.80 -6.23
C ALA A 240 -10.02 22.65 -6.23
N ALA A 241 -9.43 22.62 -5.05
CA ALA A 241 -8.05 22.27 -4.81
C ALA A 241 -7.93 21.61 -3.44
N TYR A 242 -6.86 20.86 -3.26
CA TYR A 242 -6.53 20.18 -2.01
C TYR A 242 -5.11 20.45 -1.61
N HIS A 243 -4.86 20.45 -0.32
CA HIS A 243 -3.55 20.60 0.26
C HIS A 243 -3.46 19.78 1.54
N GLU A 244 -2.42 18.95 1.63
CA GLU A 244 -2.06 18.27 2.87
C GLU A 244 -1.05 19.13 3.61
N SER A 245 -1.22 19.22 4.91
CA SER A 245 -0.25 19.80 5.83
C SER A 245 0.27 18.63 6.64
N GLY A 246 1.55 18.29 6.50
CA GLY A 246 2.10 17.02 6.99
C GLY A 246 3.54 16.84 6.55
N VAL A 247 4.13 15.71 6.93
CA VAL A 247 5.36 15.22 6.33
C VAL A 247 5.04 13.91 5.64
N ASN A 248 5.28 13.85 4.34
CA ASN A 248 5.20 12.60 3.60
C ASN A 248 6.52 11.88 3.73
N ILE A 249 6.47 10.62 4.16
CA ILE A 249 7.65 9.77 4.32
C ILE A 249 7.51 8.58 3.38
N GLY A 250 8.62 8.19 2.78
CA GLY A 250 8.62 7.02 1.91
C GLY A 250 10.02 6.50 1.64
N THR A 251 10.06 5.36 0.95
CA THR A 251 11.29 4.69 0.52
C THR A 251 11.53 4.93 -0.97
N ASN A 252 12.78 5.20 -1.34
CA ASN A 252 13.23 5.20 -2.73
C ASN A 252 13.85 3.84 -3.11
N VAL A 253 14.60 3.22 -2.19
CA VAL A 253 15.17 1.87 -2.31
C VAL A 253 14.97 1.16 -0.98
N ALA A 254 13.94 0.30 -0.92
CA ALA A 254 13.52 -0.40 0.30
C ALA A 254 14.25 -1.73 0.55
N GLY A 255 14.77 -2.36 -0.50
CA GLY A 255 15.39 -3.68 -0.44
C GLY A 255 16.70 -3.75 -1.22
N ALA A 256 17.58 -4.68 -0.84
CA ALA A 256 18.75 -5.02 -1.63
C ALA A 256 19.15 -6.50 -1.47
N LEU A 257 19.43 -7.16 -2.59
CA LEU A 257 20.13 -8.45 -2.65
C LEU A 257 21.51 -8.22 -3.29
N ILE A 258 22.59 -8.50 -2.55
CA ILE A 258 23.95 -8.14 -2.93
C ILE A 258 24.93 -9.30 -2.74
N ASN A 259 26.12 -9.24 -3.35
CA ASN A 259 27.20 -10.14 -2.91
C ASN A 259 27.70 -9.70 -1.52
N ASN A 260 28.15 -10.65 -0.70
CA ASN A 260 28.69 -10.37 0.64
C ASN A 260 29.92 -9.43 0.64
N SER A 261 30.55 -9.23 -0.51
CA SER A 261 31.69 -8.33 -0.72
C SER A 261 31.29 -6.93 -1.21
N GLN A 262 29.99 -6.65 -1.33
CA GLN A 262 29.45 -5.37 -1.79
C GLN A 262 28.75 -4.65 -0.65
N THR A 263 28.65 -3.33 -0.75
CA THR A 263 27.85 -2.53 0.18
C THR A 263 26.48 -2.28 -0.45
N ALA A 264 25.42 -2.54 0.29
CA ALA A 264 24.06 -2.16 -0.10
C ALA A 264 23.81 -0.68 0.25
N THR A 265 23.10 0.01 -0.65
CA THR A 265 22.63 1.38 -0.41
C THR A 265 21.12 1.39 -0.53
N LEU A 266 20.47 1.58 0.62
CA LEU A 266 19.05 1.83 0.74
C LEU A 266 18.80 3.34 0.84
N SER A 267 17.59 3.79 0.55
CA SER A 267 17.28 5.22 0.65
C SER A 267 15.80 5.49 0.84
N GLY A 268 15.51 6.61 1.50
CA GLY A 268 14.17 7.14 1.70
C GLY A 268 14.15 8.66 1.65
N PHE A 269 12.96 9.22 1.80
CA PHE A 269 12.72 10.66 1.78
C PHE A 269 11.73 11.10 2.84
N MET A 270 11.81 12.38 3.19
CA MET A 270 10.85 13.12 4.00
C MET A 270 10.51 14.39 3.23
N GLU A 271 9.23 14.67 3.01
CA GLU A 271 8.76 15.85 2.30
C GLU A 271 7.82 16.67 3.18
N ASN A 272 8.24 17.88 3.56
CA ASN A 272 7.40 18.82 4.29
C ASN A 272 6.35 19.41 3.34
N LYS A 273 5.07 19.20 3.62
CA LYS A 273 3.97 19.75 2.81
C LYS A 273 3.48 21.11 3.30
N SER A 274 4.03 21.67 4.37
CA SER A 274 3.69 23.01 4.87
C SER A 274 4.71 24.07 4.43
N LEU A 275 4.36 25.36 4.55
CA LEU A 275 5.28 26.48 4.28
C LEU A 275 6.25 26.78 5.43
N SER A 276 5.90 26.36 6.63
CA SER A 276 6.75 26.59 7.79
C SER A 276 7.77 25.48 7.93
N PRO A 277 9.00 25.79 8.37
CA PRO A 277 9.95 24.76 8.71
C PRO A 277 9.38 23.81 9.78
N ILE A 278 9.72 22.53 9.66
CA ILE A 278 9.33 21.49 10.60
C ILE A 278 10.57 20.76 11.10
N ASP A 279 10.66 20.60 12.41
CA ASP A 279 11.73 19.83 13.05
C ASP A 279 11.28 18.38 13.23
N LEU A 280 12.04 17.45 12.67
CA LEU A 280 11.82 16.02 12.76
C LEU A 280 12.98 15.36 13.50
N ALA A 281 12.70 14.28 14.23
CA ALA A 281 13.69 13.40 14.79
C ALA A 281 13.73 12.11 13.98
N ILE A 282 14.89 11.74 13.44
CA ILE A 282 15.09 10.51 12.65
C ILE A 282 16.13 9.60 13.32
N GLY A 283 15.85 8.30 13.39
CA GLY A 283 16.77 7.27 13.86
C GLY A 283 16.60 5.96 13.10
N ILE A 284 17.67 5.16 13.00
CA ILE A 284 17.63 3.83 12.39
C ILE A 284 17.64 2.77 13.49
N ASN A 285 16.64 1.89 13.48
CA ASN A 285 16.50 0.78 14.41
C ASN A 285 16.71 -0.56 13.68
N VAL A 286 17.69 -1.33 14.15
CA VAL A 286 18.17 -2.54 13.49
C VAL A 286 18.93 -3.45 14.43
N ASN A 287 18.65 -4.75 14.44
CA ASN A 287 19.55 -5.69 15.09
C ASN A 287 20.72 -6.00 14.15
N VAL A 288 21.79 -5.19 14.20
CA VAL A 288 22.95 -5.33 13.29
C VAL A 288 23.54 -6.74 13.42
N PRO A 289 23.54 -7.55 12.33
CA PRO A 289 24.12 -8.88 12.39
C PRO A 289 25.60 -8.85 12.72
N ALA A 290 26.10 -9.91 13.35
CA ALA A 290 27.51 -10.01 13.70
C ALA A 290 28.39 -9.88 12.44
N GLY A 291 29.37 -8.98 12.48
CA GLY A 291 30.29 -8.74 11.36
C GLY A 291 29.79 -7.71 10.33
N TRP A 292 28.54 -7.27 10.41
CA TRP A 292 28.01 -6.24 9.52
C TRP A 292 28.25 -4.84 10.07
N ASN A 293 28.34 -3.86 9.17
CA ASN A 293 28.39 -2.44 9.51
C ASN A 293 27.22 -1.69 8.85
N VAL A 294 26.45 -0.96 9.65
CA VAL A 294 25.33 -0.15 9.17
C VAL A 294 25.56 1.30 9.55
N THR A 295 25.46 2.19 8.56
CA THR A 295 25.53 3.64 8.77
C THR A 295 24.43 4.35 8.00
N ALA A 296 24.02 5.52 8.47
CA ALA A 296 23.00 6.32 7.78
C ALA A 296 23.34 7.80 7.84
N GLN A 297 22.93 8.54 6.80
CA GLN A 297 23.13 9.98 6.71
C GLN A 297 22.08 10.62 5.80
N THR A 298 21.82 11.91 6.03
CA THR A 298 21.05 12.74 5.10
C THR A 298 21.85 13.01 3.82
N ASP A 299 21.17 13.41 2.75
CA ASP A 299 21.80 13.91 1.52
C ASP A 299 22.65 15.18 1.73
N GLN A 300 22.40 15.90 2.82
CA GLN A 300 23.21 17.02 3.32
C GLN A 300 24.46 16.57 4.11
N GLY A 301 24.66 15.26 4.33
CA GLY A 301 25.82 14.67 5.00
C GLY A 301 25.75 14.64 6.54
N ALA A 302 24.59 14.92 7.13
CA ALA A 302 24.41 14.80 8.57
C ALA A 302 24.21 13.31 8.95
N ALA A 303 24.99 12.82 9.92
CA ALA A 303 24.88 11.44 10.37
C ALA A 303 23.55 11.19 11.10
N ILE A 304 22.89 10.08 10.76
CA ILE A 304 21.69 9.59 11.43
C ILE A 304 22.12 8.46 12.38
N PRO A 305 21.76 8.51 13.68
CA PRO A 305 22.12 7.47 14.63
C PRO A 305 21.50 6.11 14.28
N VAL A 306 22.27 5.05 14.55
CA VAL A 306 21.84 3.64 14.43
C VAL A 306 21.76 3.03 15.84
N ASN A 307 20.60 2.49 16.21
CA ASN A 307 20.25 1.84 17.49
C ASN A 307 20.38 2.64 18.78
N ASN A 308 20.75 3.92 18.72
CA ASN A 308 20.97 4.73 19.93
C ASN A 308 20.71 6.21 19.67
N GLY A 309 19.44 6.61 19.78
CA GLY A 309 18.99 7.99 19.69
C GLY A 309 18.55 8.39 18.29
N THR A 310 18.32 9.70 18.13
CA THR A 310 17.83 10.31 16.91
C THR A 310 18.67 11.53 16.56
N ALA A 311 18.73 11.88 15.28
CA ALA A 311 19.19 13.18 14.82
C ALA A 311 17.98 14.09 14.59
N THR A 312 18.06 15.34 15.03
CA THR A 312 17.07 16.36 14.65
C THR A 312 17.44 16.93 13.29
N VAL A 313 16.50 16.91 12.36
CA VAL A 313 16.59 17.52 11.03
C VAL A 313 15.48 18.56 10.91
N THR A 314 15.82 19.74 10.39
CA THR A 314 14.85 20.78 10.07
C THR A 314 14.60 20.72 8.57
N LEU A 315 13.35 20.48 8.16
CA LEU A 315 12.93 20.61 6.76
C LEU A 315 12.29 21.98 6.60
N ASP A 316 12.83 22.79 5.70
CA ASP A 316 12.22 24.04 5.29
C ASP A 316 10.83 23.79 4.65
N GLY A 317 10.05 24.85 4.53
CA GLY A 317 8.72 24.76 3.90
C GLY A 317 8.80 24.22 2.48
N MET A 318 7.97 23.23 2.17
CA MET A 318 7.92 22.55 0.87
C MET A 318 9.22 21.81 0.48
N GLU A 319 10.15 21.58 1.42
CA GLU A 319 11.40 20.87 1.17
C GLU A 319 11.20 19.34 1.12
N THR A 320 11.97 18.68 0.25
CA THR A 320 12.21 17.24 0.32
C THR A 320 13.64 16.97 0.74
N LEU A 321 13.83 16.25 1.84
CA LEU A 321 15.12 15.76 2.30
C LEU A 321 15.23 14.27 2.03
N ASN A 322 16.32 13.83 1.39
CA ASN A 322 16.59 12.42 1.20
C ASN A 322 17.60 11.93 2.25
N TYR A 323 17.53 10.64 2.57
CA TYR A 323 18.53 9.99 3.39
C TYR A 323 18.93 8.65 2.79
N THR A 324 20.14 8.23 3.14
CA THR A 324 20.74 6.98 2.70
C THR A 324 21.10 6.13 3.90
N ILE A 325 20.89 4.83 3.78
CA ILE A 325 21.32 3.82 4.74
C ILE A 325 22.24 2.88 3.99
N THR A 326 23.47 2.72 4.47
CA THR A 326 24.45 1.81 3.88
C THR A 326 24.63 0.62 4.80
N ALA A 327 24.49 -0.58 4.26
CA ALA A 327 24.75 -1.84 4.95
C ALA A 327 25.90 -2.57 4.27
N ASP A 328 26.96 -2.85 5.02
CA ASP A 328 28.15 -3.54 4.55
C ASP A 328 28.28 -4.89 5.26
N PRO A 329 28.15 -6.02 4.54
CA PRO A 329 28.29 -7.36 5.11
C PRO A 329 29.71 -7.71 5.54
N GLN A 330 30.72 -6.97 5.06
CA GLN A 330 32.14 -7.22 5.32
C GLN A 330 32.56 -8.68 5.02
N GLY A 331 31.98 -9.28 3.97
CA GLY A 331 32.24 -10.66 3.57
C GLY A 331 31.51 -11.72 4.39
N ASN A 332 30.55 -11.35 5.24
CA ASN A 332 29.73 -12.27 6.01
C ASN A 332 28.38 -12.49 5.31
N PRO A 333 28.01 -13.73 4.97
CA PRO A 333 26.68 -14.03 4.43
C PRO A 333 25.57 -13.73 5.44
N GLY A 334 24.37 -13.40 4.96
CA GLY A 334 23.17 -13.24 5.78
C GLY A 334 22.23 -12.17 5.27
N GLY A 335 21.20 -11.90 6.05
CA GLY A 335 20.29 -10.78 5.81
C GLY A 335 19.63 -10.29 7.08
N PHE A 336 19.02 -9.11 7.01
CA PHE A 336 18.27 -8.52 8.11
C PHE A 336 17.29 -7.45 7.61
N SER A 337 16.32 -7.12 8.45
CA SER A 337 15.44 -5.97 8.27
C SER A 337 15.79 -4.85 9.25
N LEU A 338 15.54 -3.61 8.84
CA LEU A 338 15.72 -2.40 9.65
C LEU A 338 14.51 -1.48 9.50
N GLN A 339 14.34 -0.57 10.45
CA GLN A 339 13.34 0.49 10.41
C GLN A 339 14.01 1.86 10.48
N ALA A 340 13.56 2.79 9.64
CA ALA A 340 13.82 4.21 9.81
C ALA A 340 12.59 4.82 10.50
N ASP A 341 12.77 5.25 11.74
CA ASP A 341 11.72 5.87 12.54
C ASP A 341 11.87 7.38 12.49
N VAL A 342 10.81 8.05 12.08
CA VAL A 342 10.74 9.51 12.01
C VAL A 342 9.60 9.96 12.90
N SER A 343 9.86 10.94 13.76
CA SER A 343 8.84 11.56 14.60
C SER A 343 8.90 13.07 14.52
N LEU A 344 7.80 13.73 14.87
CA LEU A 344 7.83 15.16 15.09
C LEU A 344 8.73 15.46 16.30
N ALA A 345 9.67 16.40 16.19
CA ALA A 345 10.62 16.67 17.27
C ALA A 345 9.92 17.28 18.51
N SER A 346 8.82 18.01 18.31
CA SER A 346 8.03 18.61 19.38
C SER A 346 7.06 17.63 20.06
N ASP A 347 6.67 16.55 19.37
CA ASP A 347 5.80 15.50 19.90
C ASP A 347 6.14 14.13 19.27
N PRO A 348 6.98 13.33 19.94
CA PRO A 348 7.40 12.02 19.41
C PRO A 348 6.27 10.99 19.25
N ASN A 349 5.07 11.25 19.76
CA ASN A 349 3.92 10.36 19.53
C ASN A 349 3.35 10.50 18.11
N ILE A 350 3.72 11.57 17.40
CA ILE A 350 3.42 11.76 16.00
C ILE A 350 4.61 11.20 15.21
N SER A 351 4.45 10.00 14.68
CA SER A 351 5.56 9.27 14.07
C SER A 351 5.12 8.41 12.89
N GLU A 352 6.09 8.07 12.04
CA GLU A 352 5.92 7.17 10.92
C GLU A 352 7.22 6.39 10.73
N SER A 353 7.10 5.13 10.33
CA SER A 353 8.21 4.19 10.19
C SER A 353 8.28 3.67 8.77
N SER A 354 9.49 3.57 8.23
CA SER A 354 9.75 2.90 6.94
C SER A 354 10.60 1.65 7.16
N THR A 355 10.18 0.53 6.60
CA THR A 355 10.89 -0.75 6.70
C THR A 355 11.81 -0.94 5.51
N TYR A 356 12.98 -1.52 5.75
CA TYR A 356 13.94 -1.89 4.73
C TYR A 356 14.52 -3.29 4.98
N SER A 357 15.03 -3.93 3.94
CA SER A 357 15.70 -5.24 4.03
C SER A 357 16.99 -5.28 3.21
N VAL A 358 17.99 -5.98 3.73
CA VAL A 358 19.23 -6.27 3.00
C VAL A 358 19.58 -7.74 3.19
N SER A 359 19.90 -8.42 2.10
CA SER A 359 20.36 -9.81 2.10
C SER A 359 21.55 -9.99 1.18
N THR A 360 22.38 -10.98 1.48
CA THR A 360 23.42 -11.44 0.57
C THR A 360 22.94 -12.60 -0.30
N ASN A 361 23.53 -12.75 -1.49
CA ASN A 361 23.16 -13.76 -2.47
C ASN A 361 23.92 -15.10 -2.34
N ASP A 362 24.56 -15.31 -1.19
CA ASP A 362 25.34 -16.49 -0.82
C ASP A 362 24.84 -17.13 0.49
N VAL A 363 23.57 -16.87 0.83
CA VAL A 363 22.85 -17.51 1.94
C VAL A 363 22.44 -18.94 1.60
N ASP A 364 22.24 -19.78 2.61
CA ASP A 364 21.78 -21.17 2.44
C ASP A 364 20.35 -21.23 1.91
N ILE A 365 19.51 -20.28 2.35
CA ILE A 365 18.08 -20.19 2.05
C ILE A 365 17.73 -18.73 1.77
N LEU A 366 17.14 -18.45 0.61
CA LEU A 366 16.56 -17.15 0.29
C LEU A 366 15.04 -17.23 0.42
N VAL A 367 14.45 -16.41 1.27
CA VAL A 367 13.01 -16.18 1.32
C VAL A 367 12.68 -15.05 0.35
N VAL A 368 11.84 -15.34 -0.63
CA VAL A 368 11.33 -14.38 -1.60
C VAL A 368 9.92 -14.00 -1.16
N ASP A 369 9.78 -12.75 -0.77
CA ASP A 369 8.52 -12.09 -0.44
C ASP A 369 7.86 -11.57 -1.74
N ASP A 370 6.79 -12.26 -2.14
CA ASP A 370 5.95 -11.99 -3.29
C ASP A 370 4.48 -11.96 -2.86
N ASP A 371 4.19 -11.45 -1.66
CA ASP A 371 2.85 -11.49 -1.06
C ASP A 371 2.02 -10.22 -1.27
N GLY A 372 2.47 -9.32 -2.16
CA GLY A 372 1.84 -8.02 -2.39
C GLY A 372 2.13 -6.95 -1.34
N GLY A 373 3.16 -7.15 -0.51
CA GLY A 373 3.63 -6.19 0.50
C GLY A 373 2.98 -6.39 1.86
N ALA A 374 2.40 -7.57 2.10
CA ALA A 374 2.08 -8.05 3.43
C ALA A 374 3.38 -8.39 4.19
N THR A 375 3.23 -9.01 5.36
CA THR A 375 4.37 -9.30 6.26
C THR A 375 4.48 -10.79 6.55
N TYR A 376 4.07 -11.63 5.60
CA TYR A 376 3.96 -13.07 5.82
C TYR A 376 5.31 -13.80 5.76
N GLU A 377 6.34 -13.17 5.22
CA GLU A 377 7.73 -13.62 5.31
C GLU A 377 8.21 -13.76 6.77
N SER A 378 7.58 -13.04 7.71
CA SER A 378 7.84 -13.18 9.14
C SER A 378 7.62 -14.60 9.67
N TYR A 379 6.69 -15.37 9.10
CA TYR A 379 6.44 -16.77 9.49
C TYR A 379 7.63 -17.65 9.10
N PHE A 380 8.23 -17.44 7.93
CA PHE A 380 9.45 -18.16 7.53
C PHE A 380 10.65 -17.76 8.39
N VAL A 381 10.81 -16.46 8.62
CA VAL A 381 11.89 -15.89 9.45
C VAL A 381 11.84 -16.46 10.88
N GLU A 382 10.65 -16.57 11.47
CA GLU A 382 10.45 -17.15 12.80
C GLU A 382 11.01 -18.58 12.89
N GLU A 383 10.69 -19.43 11.92
CA GLU A 383 11.18 -20.82 11.92
C GLU A 383 12.65 -20.93 11.55
N LEU A 384 13.13 -20.17 10.57
CA LEU A 384 14.53 -20.19 10.14
C LEU A 384 15.49 -19.69 11.23
N ASN A 385 15.04 -18.79 12.10
CA ASN A 385 15.79 -18.37 13.30
C ASN A 385 16.07 -19.52 14.29
N GLN A 386 15.30 -20.60 14.22
CA GLN A 386 15.50 -21.79 15.06
C GLN A 386 16.42 -22.84 14.40
N MET A 387 16.87 -22.58 13.17
CA MET A 387 17.66 -23.51 12.37
C MET A 387 19.12 -23.03 12.24
N PRO A 388 20.07 -23.93 11.94
CA PRO A 388 21.48 -23.56 11.81
C PRO A 388 21.85 -22.95 10.45
N TYR A 389 20.87 -22.63 9.61
CA TYR A 389 21.07 -22.12 8.25
C TYR A 389 21.15 -20.61 8.24
N VAL A 390 22.07 -20.08 7.42
CA VAL A 390 22.10 -18.65 7.13
C VAL A 390 21.03 -18.36 6.09
N TYR A 391 20.13 -17.43 6.37
CA TYR A 391 19.06 -17.07 5.44
C TYR A 391 19.07 -15.57 5.12
N GLY A 392 18.42 -15.23 4.01
CA GLY A 392 18.12 -13.87 3.59
C GLY A 392 16.66 -13.74 3.21
N VAL A 393 16.17 -12.50 3.21
CA VAL A 393 14.84 -12.12 2.75
C VAL A 393 14.96 -11.06 1.65
N VAL A 394 14.22 -11.21 0.57
CA VAL A 394 14.13 -10.20 -0.50
C VAL A 394 12.68 -10.03 -0.93
N SER A 395 12.23 -8.79 -1.08
CA SER A 395 10.88 -8.47 -1.56
C SER A 395 10.94 -8.08 -3.02
N ILE A 396 10.17 -8.78 -3.87
CA ILE A 396 10.12 -8.50 -5.31
C ILE A 396 9.05 -7.47 -5.68
N ASN A 397 8.25 -7.05 -4.70
CA ASN A 397 7.30 -5.94 -4.84
C ASN A 397 7.96 -4.61 -5.27
N SER A 398 9.29 -4.50 -5.10
CA SER A 398 10.09 -3.33 -5.47
C SER A 398 10.94 -3.53 -6.74
N GLY A 399 10.86 -4.70 -7.38
CA GLY A 399 11.55 -5.05 -8.61
C GLY A 399 11.89 -6.55 -8.71
N ASP A 400 11.83 -7.10 -9.92
CA ASP A 400 12.10 -8.52 -10.19
C ASP A 400 13.57 -8.91 -9.90
N LEU A 401 13.76 -10.16 -9.47
CA LEU A 401 15.08 -10.78 -9.35
C LEU A 401 15.65 -11.14 -10.73
N ALA A 402 16.96 -10.99 -10.90
CA ALA A 402 17.68 -11.46 -12.08
C ALA A 402 18.31 -12.83 -11.83
N GLY A 403 18.51 -13.62 -12.89
CA GLY A 403 19.16 -14.94 -12.77
C GLY A 403 20.59 -14.90 -12.20
N ALA A 404 21.29 -13.78 -12.35
CA ALA A 404 22.60 -13.58 -11.72
C ALA A 404 22.52 -13.48 -10.19
N ASP A 405 21.39 -13.05 -9.65
CA ASP A 405 21.18 -12.90 -8.21
C ASP A 405 21.02 -14.25 -7.50
N LEU A 406 20.60 -15.28 -8.23
CA LEU A 406 20.37 -16.62 -7.69
C LEU A 406 21.56 -17.57 -7.87
N GLY A 407 22.66 -17.13 -8.49
CA GLY A 407 23.74 -18.01 -8.95
C GLY A 407 24.46 -18.82 -7.87
N SER A 408 24.42 -18.37 -6.60
CA SER A 408 24.98 -19.10 -5.45
C SER A 408 23.92 -19.56 -4.44
N ILE A 409 22.64 -19.28 -4.70
CA ILE A 409 21.53 -19.68 -3.83
C ILE A 409 21.20 -21.15 -4.11
N GLU A 410 21.10 -21.95 -3.04
CA GLU A 410 20.73 -23.36 -3.15
C GLU A 410 19.22 -23.58 -2.99
N VAL A 411 18.61 -22.91 -2.01
CA VAL A 411 17.20 -23.08 -1.64
C VAL A 411 16.47 -21.75 -1.71
N ILE A 412 15.30 -21.75 -2.34
CA ILE A 412 14.37 -20.61 -2.38
C ILE A 412 13.06 -21.01 -1.74
N PHE A 413 12.60 -20.20 -0.78
CA PHE A 413 11.23 -20.20 -0.28
C PHE A 413 10.50 -19.04 -0.94
N TRP A 414 9.66 -19.34 -1.93
CA TRP A 414 8.88 -18.34 -2.66
C TRP A 414 7.47 -18.27 -2.09
N ASN A 415 7.14 -17.13 -1.49
CA ASN A 415 5.89 -16.91 -0.79
C ASN A 415 4.97 -15.96 -1.56
N CYS A 416 3.90 -16.49 -2.14
CA CYS A 416 2.87 -15.70 -2.83
C CYS A 416 1.70 -15.33 -1.90
N ALA A 417 1.58 -15.97 -0.73
CA ALA A 417 0.45 -15.86 0.20
C ALA A 417 -0.93 -15.81 -0.50
N ASN A 418 -1.57 -14.63 -0.56
CA ASN A 418 -2.84 -14.38 -1.23
C ASN A 418 -2.80 -13.25 -2.27
N VAL A 419 -1.63 -13.02 -2.89
CA VAL A 419 -1.53 -12.08 -4.01
C VAL A 419 -2.11 -12.71 -5.29
N GLU A 420 -2.70 -11.90 -6.17
CA GLU A 420 -3.19 -12.32 -7.48
C GLU A 420 -2.76 -11.27 -8.55
N PRO A 421 -2.01 -11.65 -9.61
CA PRO A 421 -1.45 -12.98 -9.88
C PRO A 421 -0.26 -13.33 -8.97
N THR A 422 -0.12 -14.62 -8.65
CA THR A 422 0.88 -15.20 -7.75
C THR A 422 2.30 -15.25 -8.32
N ILE A 423 2.51 -15.65 -9.58
CA ILE A 423 3.83 -15.63 -10.23
C ILE A 423 3.73 -15.17 -11.68
N ASN A 424 4.52 -14.16 -12.04
CA ASN A 424 4.48 -13.54 -13.36
C ASN A 424 5.39 -14.25 -14.38
N ASP A 425 5.45 -13.74 -15.62
CA ASP A 425 6.26 -14.33 -16.71
C ASP A 425 7.76 -14.35 -16.41
N ALA A 426 8.28 -13.29 -15.78
CA ALA A 426 9.68 -13.16 -15.39
C ALA A 426 10.03 -14.14 -14.26
N ASP A 427 9.16 -14.26 -13.26
CA ASP A 427 9.34 -15.19 -12.14
C ASP A 427 9.40 -16.64 -12.63
N ARG A 428 8.49 -17.04 -13.52
CA ARG A 428 8.49 -18.39 -14.08
C ARG A 428 9.74 -18.66 -14.90
N ALA A 429 10.22 -17.68 -15.68
CA ALA A 429 11.48 -17.83 -16.43
C ALA A 429 12.69 -18.00 -15.49
N LEU A 430 12.74 -17.21 -14.41
CA LEU A 430 13.77 -17.25 -13.38
C LEU A 430 13.78 -18.59 -12.64
N LEU A 431 12.62 -19.01 -12.12
CA LEU A 431 12.44 -20.25 -11.37
C LEU A 431 12.70 -21.48 -12.25
N SER A 432 12.29 -21.44 -13.52
CA SER A 432 12.62 -22.50 -14.47
C SER A 432 14.13 -22.68 -14.61
N GLN A 433 14.86 -21.58 -14.83
CA GLN A 433 16.32 -21.60 -14.93
C GLN A 433 16.98 -22.06 -13.62
N PHE A 434 16.46 -21.62 -12.48
CA PHE A 434 16.95 -22.01 -11.17
C PHE A 434 16.82 -23.53 -10.95
N LEU A 435 15.65 -24.10 -11.21
CA LEU A 435 15.39 -25.54 -11.11
C LEU A 435 16.23 -26.34 -12.11
N ASP A 436 16.34 -25.86 -13.35
CA ASP A 436 17.17 -26.48 -14.40
C ASP A 436 18.64 -26.63 -13.97
N ASN A 437 19.15 -25.67 -13.19
CA ASN A 437 20.51 -25.67 -12.66
C ASN A 437 20.66 -26.46 -11.34
N GLY A 438 19.61 -27.17 -10.90
CA GLY A 438 19.64 -27.97 -9.68
C GLY A 438 19.19 -27.24 -8.41
N GLY A 439 18.60 -26.05 -8.56
CA GLY A 439 18.02 -25.29 -7.44
C GLY A 439 16.86 -26.02 -6.76
N LYS A 440 16.57 -25.63 -5.51
CA LYS A 440 15.55 -26.24 -4.66
C LYS A 440 14.50 -25.19 -4.28
N LEU A 441 13.25 -25.43 -4.63
CA LEU A 441 12.15 -24.49 -4.47
C LEU A 441 11.12 -25.02 -3.46
N PHE A 442 10.71 -24.19 -2.52
CA PHE A 442 9.41 -24.30 -1.88
C PHE A 442 8.54 -23.15 -2.37
N LEU A 443 7.48 -23.45 -3.12
CA LEU A 443 6.50 -22.48 -3.60
C LEU A 443 5.18 -22.67 -2.86
N ASN A 444 4.59 -21.58 -2.39
CA ASN A 444 3.37 -21.63 -1.58
C ASN A 444 2.51 -20.38 -1.73
N GLY A 445 1.19 -20.56 -1.58
CA GLY A 445 0.18 -19.53 -1.71
C GLY A 445 -1.18 -20.13 -2.09
N VAL A 446 -2.24 -19.36 -1.89
CA VAL A 446 -3.59 -19.72 -2.35
C VAL A 446 -3.70 -19.52 -3.87
N ASP A 447 -4.64 -20.24 -4.50
CA ASP A 447 -5.00 -20.09 -5.92
C ASP A 447 -3.90 -20.23 -7.00
N ILE A 448 -2.64 -20.50 -6.64
CA ILE A 448 -1.52 -20.73 -7.56
C ILE A 448 -1.88 -21.73 -8.69
N ALA A 449 -2.53 -22.83 -8.36
CA ALA A 449 -2.85 -23.86 -9.35
C ALA A 449 -3.99 -23.42 -10.29
N TYR A 450 -4.99 -22.71 -9.77
CA TYR A 450 -6.06 -22.11 -10.58
C TYR A 450 -5.47 -21.10 -11.56
N GLU A 451 -4.61 -20.21 -11.07
CA GLU A 451 -4.01 -19.16 -11.87
C GLU A 451 -3.17 -19.71 -13.01
N LEU A 452 -2.35 -20.72 -12.72
CA LEU A 452 -1.39 -21.26 -13.69
C LEU A 452 -2.01 -22.27 -14.66
N ALA A 453 -3.00 -23.05 -14.23
CA ALA A 453 -3.40 -24.26 -14.96
C ALA A 453 -4.90 -24.38 -15.29
N ASP A 454 -5.79 -23.53 -14.76
CA ASP A 454 -7.22 -23.55 -15.12
C ASP A 454 -7.51 -22.63 -16.33
N PRO A 455 -8.04 -23.14 -17.45
CA PRO A 455 -8.41 -22.31 -18.61
C PRO A 455 -9.45 -21.20 -18.35
N THR A 456 -10.10 -21.23 -17.19
CA THR A 456 -11.05 -20.19 -16.75
C THR A 456 -10.38 -19.06 -15.95
N SER A 457 -9.10 -19.20 -15.59
CA SER A 457 -8.31 -18.11 -15.00
C SER A 457 -7.99 -17.05 -16.06
N PRO A 458 -8.05 -15.74 -15.72
CA PRO A 458 -7.61 -14.68 -16.63
C PRO A 458 -6.09 -14.71 -16.90
N TYR A 459 -5.29 -15.38 -16.05
CA TYR A 459 -3.84 -15.47 -16.17
C TYR A 459 -3.37 -16.71 -16.94
N TYR A 460 -4.26 -17.67 -17.15
CA TYR A 460 -3.93 -18.91 -17.83
C TYR A 460 -3.47 -18.68 -19.27
N ASN A 461 -2.39 -19.36 -19.62
CA ASN A 461 -1.99 -19.61 -21.00
C ASN A 461 -1.16 -20.90 -21.10
N PHE A 462 -0.70 -21.26 -22.30
CA PHE A 462 0.05 -22.50 -22.49
C PHE A 462 1.42 -22.50 -21.78
N THR A 463 2.04 -21.33 -21.54
CA THR A 463 3.33 -21.26 -20.83
C THR A 463 3.16 -21.36 -19.32
N THR A 464 2.06 -20.83 -18.75
CA THR A 464 1.74 -21.03 -17.33
C THR A 464 1.44 -22.50 -17.04
N LEU A 465 0.66 -23.15 -17.91
CA LEU A 465 0.35 -24.57 -17.79
C LEU A 465 1.60 -25.44 -17.94
N ALA A 466 2.48 -25.11 -18.89
CA ALA A 466 3.75 -25.82 -19.06
C ALA A 466 4.64 -25.68 -17.82
N PHE A 467 4.75 -24.48 -17.25
CA PHE A 467 5.49 -24.30 -15.99
C PHE A 467 4.92 -25.16 -14.85
N PHE A 468 3.58 -25.15 -14.69
CA PHE A 468 2.91 -25.92 -13.65
C PHE A 468 3.11 -27.43 -13.79
N ASN A 469 3.04 -27.96 -15.02
CA ASN A 469 3.22 -29.39 -15.27
C ASN A 469 4.70 -29.80 -15.27
N ASP A 470 5.56 -29.06 -15.96
CA ASP A 470 6.92 -29.50 -16.30
C ASP A 470 7.97 -29.11 -15.24
N TYR A 471 7.74 -28.04 -14.48
CA TYR A 471 8.66 -27.54 -13.45
C TYR A 471 8.11 -27.73 -12.04
N LEU A 472 6.81 -27.50 -11.82
CA LEU A 472 6.21 -27.77 -10.52
C LEU A 472 5.77 -29.24 -10.38
N HIS A 473 5.76 -30.03 -11.46
CA HIS A 473 5.39 -31.44 -11.48
C HIS A 473 3.98 -31.72 -10.90
N ALA A 474 3.03 -30.81 -11.17
CA ALA A 474 1.67 -30.87 -10.66
C ALA A 474 0.64 -30.86 -11.80
N THR A 475 -0.55 -31.41 -11.56
CA THR A 475 -1.72 -31.25 -12.43
C THR A 475 -2.88 -30.68 -11.65
N TYR A 476 -3.60 -29.74 -12.25
CA TYR A 476 -4.73 -29.06 -11.60
C TYR A 476 -5.97 -29.93 -11.64
N VAL A 477 -6.73 -29.93 -10.53
CA VAL A 477 -7.99 -30.65 -10.42
C VAL A 477 -9.15 -29.70 -10.16
N LYS A 478 -9.02 -28.85 -9.13
CA LYS A 478 -10.15 -28.01 -8.68
C LYS A 478 -9.69 -26.83 -7.83
N ARG A 479 -10.23 -25.64 -8.11
CA ARG A 479 -10.00 -24.43 -7.32
C ARG A 479 -10.66 -24.46 -5.94
N GLN A 480 -11.98 -24.65 -5.91
CA GLN A 480 -12.80 -24.37 -4.73
C GLN A 480 -12.88 -25.57 -3.78
N TYR A 481 -11.89 -25.69 -2.90
CA TYR A 481 -11.99 -26.51 -1.69
C TYR A 481 -12.39 -25.64 -0.50
N THR A 482 -13.47 -26.01 0.19
CA THR A 482 -13.99 -25.31 1.37
C THR A 482 -13.55 -25.95 2.69
N PHE A 483 -12.75 -27.02 2.61
CA PHE A 483 -12.15 -27.65 3.78
C PHE A 483 -10.93 -26.85 4.21
N LEU A 484 -10.91 -26.40 5.46
CA LEU A 484 -9.84 -25.61 6.06
C LEU A 484 -8.90 -26.49 6.89
N VAL A 485 -8.73 -27.75 6.49
CA VAL A 485 -7.99 -28.76 7.25
C VAL A 485 -7.34 -29.77 6.29
N VAL A 486 -6.08 -30.12 6.54
CA VAL A 486 -5.33 -31.14 5.80
C VAL A 486 -4.70 -32.18 6.73
N ASP A 487 -4.48 -33.39 6.21
CA ASP A 487 -3.76 -34.47 6.88
C ASP A 487 -2.45 -34.75 6.13
N GLY A 488 -1.38 -35.01 6.88
CA GLY A 488 -0.10 -35.45 6.32
C GLY A 488 -0.20 -36.84 5.69
N ILE A 489 0.64 -37.10 4.68
CA ILE A 489 0.61 -38.36 3.94
C ILE A 489 1.45 -39.43 4.65
N PRO A 490 0.89 -40.62 4.99
CA PRO A 490 1.65 -41.68 5.62
C PRO A 490 2.87 -42.13 4.79
N GLY A 491 4.03 -42.19 5.43
CA GLY A 491 5.31 -42.56 4.80
C GLY A 491 5.98 -41.46 3.97
N ASP A 492 5.37 -40.28 3.86
CA ASP A 492 6.01 -39.12 3.22
C ASP A 492 7.07 -38.49 4.14
N PRO A 493 8.32 -38.25 3.69
CA PRO A 493 9.39 -37.71 4.55
C PRO A 493 9.11 -36.32 5.12
N ILE A 494 8.21 -35.54 4.52
CA ILE A 494 7.89 -34.20 5.00
C ILE A 494 6.75 -34.26 6.01
N THR A 495 5.70 -35.04 5.74
CA THR A 495 4.42 -34.90 6.44
C THR A 495 3.96 -36.13 7.21
N ASP A 496 4.69 -37.25 7.13
CA ASP A 496 4.35 -38.47 7.85
C ASP A 496 4.22 -38.22 9.37
N GLY A 497 3.13 -38.72 9.95
CA GLY A 497 2.83 -38.60 11.36
C GLY A 497 2.52 -37.18 11.86
N MET A 498 2.39 -36.18 10.99
CA MET A 498 1.88 -34.87 11.39
C MET A 498 0.43 -35.00 11.85
N ALA A 499 0.08 -34.32 12.95
CA ALA A 499 -1.30 -34.20 13.38
C ALA A 499 -2.13 -33.49 12.30
N THR A 500 -3.45 -33.71 12.31
CA THR A 500 -4.38 -32.98 11.44
C THR A 500 -4.16 -31.48 11.55
N VAL A 501 -3.92 -30.82 10.41
CA VAL A 501 -3.41 -29.46 10.31
C VAL A 501 -4.54 -28.50 9.94
N GLY A 502 -4.80 -27.51 10.79
CA GLY A 502 -5.73 -26.42 10.47
C GLY A 502 -5.12 -25.42 9.50
N LEU A 503 -5.90 -25.03 8.49
CA LEU A 503 -5.57 -23.99 7.50
C LEU A 503 -6.37 -22.69 7.75
N TYR A 504 -6.78 -22.45 8.99
CA TYR A 504 -7.51 -21.24 9.38
C TYR A 504 -7.44 -21.00 10.89
N GLY A 505 -7.30 -19.75 11.29
CA GLY A 505 -7.28 -19.31 12.68
C GLY A 505 -6.01 -19.71 13.43
N GLY A 506 -6.13 -19.83 14.76
CA GLY A 506 -4.98 -20.13 15.63
C GLY A 506 -3.94 -19.02 15.57
N THR A 507 -2.68 -19.42 15.34
CA THR A 507 -1.55 -18.51 15.12
C THR A 507 -1.31 -18.21 13.64
N GLY A 508 -2.11 -18.77 12.73
CA GLY A 508 -1.95 -18.58 11.28
C GLY A 508 -2.68 -17.33 10.77
N ALA A 509 -2.21 -16.81 9.64
CA ALA A 509 -2.70 -15.58 9.03
C ALA A 509 -4.10 -15.71 8.38
N SER A 510 -4.64 -16.93 8.25
CA SER A 510 -5.97 -17.17 7.70
C SER A 510 -6.17 -16.61 6.28
N THR A 511 -5.16 -16.77 5.41
CA THR A 511 -5.18 -16.23 4.03
C THR A 511 -6.18 -16.93 3.11
N ILE A 512 -6.72 -18.09 3.49
CA ILE A 512 -7.90 -18.69 2.84
C ILE A 512 -9.16 -17.91 3.24
N ASN A 513 -9.79 -17.26 2.27
CA ASN A 513 -10.98 -16.43 2.47
C ASN A 513 -11.95 -16.52 1.29
N PHE A 514 -13.08 -17.21 1.52
CA PHE A 514 -14.09 -17.43 0.48
C PHE A 514 -14.84 -16.16 0.06
N ALA A 515 -14.79 -15.08 0.85
CA ALA A 515 -15.42 -13.81 0.49
C ALA A 515 -14.59 -13.03 -0.53
N THR A 516 -13.27 -13.20 -0.51
CA THR A 516 -12.31 -12.63 -1.46
C THR A 516 -11.95 -13.58 -2.60
N ASN A 517 -12.51 -14.80 -2.58
CA ASN A 517 -12.23 -15.89 -3.52
C ASN A 517 -10.83 -16.50 -3.40
N ASP A 518 -10.25 -16.50 -2.21
CA ASP A 518 -8.95 -17.11 -1.93
C ASP A 518 -9.15 -18.55 -1.47
N PHE A 519 -8.63 -19.53 -2.23
CA PHE A 519 -8.84 -20.96 -1.95
C PHE A 519 -7.54 -21.77 -1.93
N ALA A 520 -7.51 -22.79 -1.08
CA ALA A 520 -6.61 -23.92 -1.27
C ALA A 520 -7.07 -24.75 -2.47
N ASN A 521 -6.21 -24.96 -3.46
CA ASN A 521 -6.56 -25.73 -4.66
C ASN A 521 -6.29 -27.23 -4.49
N GLN A 522 -7.11 -28.06 -5.13
CA GLN A 522 -6.83 -29.48 -5.32
C GLN A 522 -5.90 -29.67 -6.52
N ILE A 523 -4.82 -30.41 -6.30
CA ILE A 523 -3.83 -30.80 -7.30
C ILE A 523 -3.55 -32.30 -7.23
N ASN A 524 -2.85 -32.83 -8.24
CA ASN A 524 -2.27 -34.17 -8.23
C ASN A 524 -0.79 -34.12 -8.63
N PRO A 525 0.02 -35.11 -8.23
CA PRO A 525 1.33 -35.34 -8.86
C PRO A 525 1.19 -35.44 -10.38
N GLY A 526 2.03 -34.72 -11.12
CA GLY A 526 1.98 -34.66 -12.58
C GLY A 526 2.71 -35.81 -13.27
N ASP A 527 3.69 -36.41 -12.62
CA ASP A 527 4.52 -37.48 -13.17
C ASP A 527 5.08 -38.41 -12.06
N ALA A 528 6.02 -39.29 -12.45
CA ALA A 528 6.62 -40.29 -11.57
C ALA A 528 7.66 -39.71 -10.59
N ASP A 529 8.12 -38.48 -10.80
CA ASP A 529 9.09 -37.81 -9.95
C ASP A 529 8.41 -37.01 -8.83
N ALA A 530 7.08 -36.90 -8.86
CA ALA A 530 6.25 -36.23 -7.85
C ALA A 530 5.48 -37.18 -6.93
N ALA A 531 5.26 -36.75 -5.68
CA ALA A 531 4.47 -37.45 -4.68
C ALA A 531 3.64 -36.45 -3.83
N PRO A 532 2.42 -36.82 -3.39
CA PRO A 532 1.61 -35.95 -2.54
C PRO A 532 2.20 -35.85 -1.12
N ILE A 533 2.04 -34.69 -0.49
CA ILE A 533 2.47 -34.45 0.90
C ILE A 533 1.30 -34.06 1.83
N PHE A 534 0.20 -33.52 1.29
CA PHE A 534 -1.00 -33.26 2.09
C PHE A 534 -2.25 -33.69 1.34
N SER A 535 -3.21 -34.28 2.05
CA SER A 535 -4.57 -34.50 1.56
C SER A 535 -5.57 -33.66 2.36
N PHE A 536 -6.64 -33.20 1.73
CA PHE A 536 -7.74 -32.56 2.44
C PHE A 536 -8.38 -33.54 3.43
N PHE A 537 -8.67 -33.07 4.64
CA PHE A 537 -9.24 -33.88 5.70
C PHE A 537 -10.49 -34.64 5.23
N ASN A 538 -10.59 -35.92 5.60
CA ASN A 538 -11.62 -36.87 5.15
C ASN A 538 -11.66 -37.16 3.63
N ASN A 539 -10.70 -36.65 2.84
CA ASN A 539 -10.62 -36.86 1.40
C ASN A 539 -9.18 -37.26 1.01
N PRO A 540 -8.76 -38.50 1.31
CA PRO A 540 -7.35 -38.93 1.23
C PRO A 540 -6.77 -38.99 -0.19
N THR A 541 -7.59 -38.76 -1.22
CA THR A 541 -7.17 -38.70 -2.63
C THR A 541 -7.17 -37.28 -3.20
N ASP A 542 -7.54 -36.28 -2.39
CA ASP A 542 -7.65 -34.90 -2.82
C ASP A 542 -6.50 -34.13 -2.19
N TYR A 543 -5.48 -33.80 -2.98
CA TYR A 543 -4.22 -33.28 -2.43
C TYR A 543 -4.14 -31.76 -2.45
N ALA A 544 -3.52 -31.21 -1.42
CA ALA A 544 -3.28 -29.78 -1.22
C ALA A 544 -1.78 -29.42 -1.30
N GLY A 545 -0.94 -30.40 -1.61
CA GLY A 545 0.49 -30.18 -1.80
C GLY A 545 1.21 -31.42 -2.31
N ILE A 546 2.36 -31.20 -2.95
CA ILE A 546 3.24 -32.23 -3.47
C ILE A 546 4.72 -31.89 -3.19
N ARG A 547 5.57 -32.88 -3.37
CA ARG A 547 7.02 -32.70 -3.54
C ARG A 547 7.47 -33.42 -4.81
N ALA A 548 8.50 -32.91 -5.48
CA ALA A 548 8.99 -33.48 -6.73
C ALA A 548 10.50 -33.32 -6.92
N ILE A 549 11.09 -34.26 -7.67
CA ILE A 549 12.47 -34.18 -8.12
C ILE A 549 12.49 -33.63 -9.55
N HIS A 550 13.12 -32.47 -9.74
CA HIS A 550 13.23 -31.87 -11.07
C HIS A 550 14.55 -32.27 -11.73
N ASN A 551 14.48 -33.03 -12.83
CA ASN A 551 15.66 -33.51 -13.55
C ASN A 551 16.13 -32.50 -14.61
N GLY A 552 16.67 -31.38 -14.11
CA GLY A 552 17.17 -30.26 -14.91
C GLY A 552 18.43 -30.55 -15.71
N SER A 553 18.72 -29.69 -16.69
CA SER A 553 19.87 -29.84 -17.59
C SER A 553 21.24 -29.62 -16.90
N GLY A 554 21.29 -28.80 -15.86
CA GLY A 554 22.49 -28.48 -15.07
C GLY A 554 22.60 -29.26 -13.76
N GLY A 555 21.54 -29.92 -13.31
CA GLY A 555 21.53 -30.70 -12.08
C GLY A 555 20.13 -31.13 -11.66
N GLN A 556 20.07 -31.97 -10.62
CA GLN A 556 18.80 -32.42 -10.06
C GLN A 556 18.28 -31.42 -9.03
N GLY A 557 17.24 -30.67 -9.40
CA GLY A 557 16.51 -29.75 -8.54
C GLY A 557 15.45 -30.47 -7.70
N ARG A 558 14.80 -29.71 -6.81
CA ARG A 558 13.68 -30.21 -5.99
C ARG A 558 12.61 -29.16 -5.85
N VAL A 559 11.35 -29.60 -5.78
CA VAL A 559 10.19 -28.73 -5.58
C VAL A 559 9.37 -29.25 -4.41
N VAL A 560 8.95 -28.35 -3.54
CA VAL A 560 7.78 -28.52 -2.67
C VAL A 560 6.76 -27.48 -3.12
N LEU A 561 5.52 -27.91 -3.32
CA LEU A 561 4.41 -27.02 -3.66
C LEU A 561 3.27 -27.27 -2.67
N THR A 562 2.80 -26.22 -2.01
CA THR A 562 1.52 -26.23 -1.32
C THR A 562 0.58 -25.24 -1.99
N THR A 563 -0.70 -25.59 -2.09
CA THR A 563 -1.74 -24.73 -2.69
C THR A 563 -2.41 -23.85 -1.65
N PHE A 564 -1.78 -23.70 -0.50
CA PHE A 564 -2.09 -22.76 0.57
C PHE A 564 -0.76 -22.15 1.03
N GLY A 565 -0.82 -20.97 1.64
CA GLY A 565 0.37 -20.31 2.14
C GLY A 565 0.89 -20.95 3.44
N PHE A 566 2.20 -20.90 3.64
CA PHE A 566 2.85 -21.43 4.84
C PHE A 566 2.38 -20.70 6.12
N GLU A 567 2.14 -19.40 6.01
CA GLU A 567 1.54 -18.55 7.02
C GLU A 567 0.11 -18.96 7.41
N THR A 568 -0.57 -19.76 6.56
CA THR A 568 -1.93 -20.24 6.81
C THR A 568 -1.99 -21.30 7.91
N LEU A 569 -0.88 -22.00 8.17
CA LEU A 569 -0.82 -23.09 9.15
C LEU A 569 -1.16 -22.57 10.55
N ALA A 570 -2.27 -23.05 11.11
CA ALA A 570 -2.86 -22.49 12.34
C ALA A 570 -2.06 -22.82 13.61
N ASP A 571 -1.30 -23.91 13.61
CA ASP A 571 -0.54 -24.40 14.77
C ASP A 571 0.97 -24.17 14.57
N GLU A 572 1.58 -23.40 15.48
CA GLU A 572 3.00 -23.05 15.45
C GLU A 572 3.94 -24.26 15.53
N ASN A 573 3.58 -25.32 16.27
CA ASN A 573 4.45 -26.49 16.41
C ASN A 573 4.41 -27.34 15.15
N ILE A 574 3.25 -27.43 14.50
CA ILE A 574 3.13 -28.09 13.20
C ILE A 574 3.88 -27.29 12.14
N ARG A 575 3.75 -25.97 12.14
CA ARG A 575 4.45 -25.07 11.21
C ARG A 575 5.96 -25.18 11.34
N ALA A 576 6.49 -25.14 12.57
CA ALA A 576 7.91 -25.38 12.86
C ALA A 576 8.40 -26.75 12.36
N LEU A 577 7.64 -27.82 12.64
CA LEU A 577 7.97 -29.18 12.18
C LEU A 577 7.94 -29.29 10.66
N PHE A 578 6.97 -28.63 10.01
CA PHE A 578 6.84 -28.62 8.56
C PHE A 578 8.01 -27.88 7.90
N ALA A 579 8.37 -26.69 8.40
CA ALA A 579 9.53 -25.95 7.92
C ALA A 579 10.83 -26.76 8.03
N ASP A 580 11.09 -27.35 9.21
CA ASP A 580 12.30 -28.16 9.44
C ASP A 580 12.40 -29.33 8.47
N ARG A 581 11.29 -30.04 8.23
CA ARG A 581 11.27 -31.18 7.31
C ARG A 581 11.30 -30.78 5.85
N VAL A 582 10.70 -29.65 5.47
CA VAL A 582 10.83 -29.07 4.12
C VAL A 582 12.29 -28.73 3.84
N VAL A 583 12.97 -28.01 4.75
CA VAL A 583 14.40 -27.69 4.59
C VAL A 583 15.25 -28.95 4.53
N THR A 584 15.02 -29.89 5.45
CA THR A 584 15.75 -31.17 5.50
C THR A 584 15.59 -31.95 4.21
N TRP A 585 14.36 -32.03 3.67
CA TRP A 585 14.13 -32.72 2.42
C TRP A 585 14.75 -31.98 1.25
N LEU A 586 14.61 -30.66 1.14
CA LEU A 586 15.19 -29.89 0.04
C LEU A 586 16.72 -30.01 0.02
N LYS A 587 17.40 -29.93 1.17
CA LYS A 587 18.87 -29.99 1.27
C LYS A 587 19.45 -31.42 1.29
N SER A 588 18.63 -32.48 1.29
CA SER A 588 19.19 -33.84 1.29
C SER A 588 19.90 -34.17 -0.03
N THR A 589 21.05 -34.85 0.06
CA THR A 589 21.82 -35.31 -1.11
C THR A 589 21.28 -36.65 -1.62
N THR A 590 20.97 -36.75 -2.92
CA THR A 590 20.61 -38.03 -3.54
C THR A 590 21.88 -38.89 -3.70
N GLY A 591 22.17 -39.76 -2.73
CA GLY A 591 23.37 -40.60 -2.81
C GLY A 591 23.55 -41.72 -1.78
N ILE A 592 22.85 -41.72 -0.64
CA ILE A 592 22.86 -42.85 0.30
C ILE A 592 21.44 -42.97 0.87
N GLU A 593 20.85 -44.17 0.78
CA GLU A 593 19.74 -44.57 1.64
C GLU A 593 20.17 -44.33 3.09
N ASP A 594 19.65 -43.30 3.75
CA ASP A 594 19.75 -43.23 5.21
C ASP A 594 18.38 -43.58 5.80
N ASP A 595 18.19 -44.89 5.91
CA ASP A 595 17.19 -45.57 6.73
C ASP A 595 17.41 -45.32 8.25
N ARG A 596 17.93 -44.14 8.63
CA ARG A 596 18.23 -43.77 10.03
C ARG A 596 17.99 -42.29 10.33
N LEU A 597 16.75 -41.84 10.19
CA LEU A 597 16.26 -40.70 11.00
C LEU A 597 14.89 -41.02 11.62
N ALA A 598 14.83 -42.13 12.36
CA ALA A 598 13.80 -42.34 13.37
C ALA A 598 14.39 -41.99 14.74
N GLY A 599 14.27 -40.72 15.12
CA GLY A 599 14.58 -40.26 16.47
C GLY A 599 13.94 -38.90 16.72
N PRO A 600 13.00 -38.76 17.68
CA PRO A 600 12.48 -37.46 18.03
C PRO A 600 13.59 -36.66 18.72
N ALA A 601 13.98 -35.53 18.12
CA ALA A 601 14.65 -34.48 18.86
C ALA A 601 13.64 -33.96 19.89
N THR A 602 13.81 -34.42 21.13
CA THR A 602 13.03 -33.95 22.27
C THR A 602 13.52 -32.54 22.60
N ARG A 603 12.63 -31.54 22.44
CA ARG A 603 12.84 -30.18 22.95
C ARG A 603 12.86 -30.21 24.49
N PHE A 604 13.81 -29.48 25.07
CA PHE A 604 13.67 -28.92 26.42
C PHE A 604 13.17 -27.50 26.32
#